data_AF-A0A952NY66-F1
#
_entry.id   AF-A0A952NY66-F1
#
_cell.length_a   1.000
_cell.length_b   1.000
_cell.length_c   1.000
_cell.angle_alpha   90.00
_cell.angle_beta   90.00
_cell.angle_gamma   90.00
#
_symmetry.space_group_name_H-M   'P 1'
#
loop_
_entity.id
_entity.type
_entity.pdbx_description
1 polymer ?
#
loop_
_entity_poly.entity_id
_entity_poly.type
_entity_poly.pdbx_seq_one_letter_code
_entity_poly.pdbx_strand_id
1 'polypeptide(L)'
;MNSLKNVRIYDNGGKTFDRYTAVYMDQPEYQPGTFAARGMSTNPFSPQGFGCSCVASPGRHLGKRIKFEELPPDCQRLVLQDISTEETA
;
A
#
# COMPACT_ATOMS: atom_id res chain seq x y z
N MET A 1 7.31 3.33 15.39
CA MET A 1 5.85 3.48 15.23
C MET A 1 5.45 4.00 13.85
N ASN A 2 4.86 3.14 13.00
CA ASN A 2 4.12 3.54 11.80
C ASN A 2 2.64 3.68 12.16
N SER A 3 1.98 4.79 11.80
CA SER A 3 0.54 4.97 12.03
C SER A 3 -0.22 4.92 10.71
N LEU A 4 -1.40 4.28 10.69
CA LEU A 4 -2.34 4.34 9.55
C LEU A 4 -2.59 5.78 9.07
N LYS A 5 -2.47 6.76 9.97
CA LYS A 5 -2.64 8.20 9.67
C LYS A 5 -1.73 8.69 8.54
N ASN A 6 -0.59 8.05 8.32
CA ASN A 6 0.41 8.44 7.33
C ASN A 6 0.50 7.46 6.14
N VAL A 7 -0.49 6.59 5.95
CA VAL A 7 -0.59 5.75 4.76
C VAL A 7 -1.52 6.39 3.74
N ARG A 8 -1.05 6.56 2.50
CA ARG A 8 -1.91 7.01 1.39
C ARG A 8 -2.27 5.84 0.52
N ILE A 9 -3.56 5.60 0.35
CA ILE A 9 -4.09 4.46 -0.38
C ILE A 9 -4.73 4.94 -1.68
N TYR A 10 -4.41 4.26 -2.77
CA TYR A 10 -4.91 4.55 -4.11
C TYR A 10 -5.58 3.31 -4.70
N ASP A 11 -6.64 3.55 -5.46
CA ASP A 11 -7.31 2.57 -6.32
C ASP A 11 -7.26 3.08 -7.76
N ASN A 12 -6.60 2.32 -8.63
CA ASN A 12 -6.49 2.66 -10.04
C ASN A 12 -7.74 2.28 -10.87
N GLY A 13 -8.75 1.65 -10.24
CA GLY A 13 -10.00 1.24 -10.86
C GLY A 13 -9.92 -0.08 -11.63
N GLY A 14 -8.88 -0.89 -11.36
CA GLY A 14 -8.66 -2.16 -12.06
C GLY A 14 -8.06 -1.98 -13.46
N LYS A 15 -7.36 -0.86 -13.70
CA LYS A 15 -6.62 -0.62 -14.96
C LYS A 15 -5.50 -1.64 -15.16
N THR A 16 -4.92 -2.10 -14.05
CA THR A 16 -3.88 -3.13 -14.00
C THR A 16 -4.19 -4.11 -12.89
N PHE A 17 -3.44 -5.22 -12.83
CA PHE A 17 -3.65 -6.26 -11.83
C PHE A 17 -3.27 -5.81 -10.41
N ASP A 18 -2.26 -4.96 -10.27
CA ASP A 18 -1.86 -4.25 -9.04
C ASP A 18 -2.79 -3.06 -8.76
N ARG A 19 -4.09 -3.33 -8.68
CA ARG A 19 -5.15 -2.31 -8.59
C ARG A 19 -4.94 -1.28 -7.48
N TYR A 20 -4.50 -1.72 -6.30
CA TYR A 20 -4.36 -0.86 -5.14
C TYR A 20 -2.89 -0.59 -4.83
N THR A 21 -2.61 0.63 -4.37
CA THR A 21 -1.29 1.03 -3.89
C THR A 21 -1.39 1.66 -2.50
N ALA A 22 -0.66 1.14 -1.52
CA ALA A 22 -0.47 1.78 -0.22
C ALA A 22 0.92 2.39 -0.16
N VAL A 23 1.01 3.71 0.06
CA VAL A 23 2.27 4.47 0.14
C VAL A 23 2.50 4.88 1.59
N TYR A 24 3.62 4.46 2.16
CA TYR A 24 3.99 4.68 3.56
C TYR A 24 4.76 6.01 3.70
N MET A 25 4.04 7.10 3.97
CA MET A 25 4.61 8.46 3.90
C MET A 25 5.71 8.75 4.93
N ASP A 26 5.85 7.89 5.94
CA ASP A 26 6.91 7.99 6.97
C ASP A 26 8.18 7.22 6.59
N GLN A 27 8.19 6.57 5.41
CA GLN A 27 9.31 5.74 4.93
C GLN A 27 9.81 6.29 3.58
N PRO A 28 10.54 7.42 3.58
CA PRO A 28 11.13 7.96 2.36
C PRO A 28 12.19 7.01 1.80
N GLU A 29 12.27 6.95 0.48
CA GLU A 29 13.26 6.15 -0.25
C GLU A 29 14.38 7.03 -0.80
N TYR A 30 15.42 6.40 -1.38
CA TYR A 30 16.60 7.12 -1.89
C TYR A 30 16.26 8.24 -2.89
N GLN A 31 15.26 8.02 -3.75
CA GLN A 31 14.85 9.00 -4.73
C GLN A 31 13.94 10.06 -4.08
N PRO A 32 14.23 11.37 -4.24
CA PRO A 32 13.41 12.42 -3.66
C PRO A 32 11.94 12.33 -4.08
N GLY A 33 11.04 12.38 -3.10
CA GLY A 33 9.60 12.33 -3.33
C GLY A 33 9.03 10.93 -3.59
N THR A 34 9.82 9.88 -3.37
CA THR A 34 9.35 8.50 -3.35
C THR A 34 9.42 7.91 -1.94
N PHE A 35 8.59 6.90 -1.71
CA PHE A 35 8.40 6.26 -0.41
C PHE A 35 8.24 4.76 -0.62
N ALA A 36 8.51 3.99 0.44
CA ALA A 36 8.17 2.58 0.48
C ALA A 36 6.66 2.41 0.27
N ALA A 37 6.28 1.37 -0.45
CA ALA A 37 4.90 1.13 -0.83
C ALA A 37 4.59 -0.36 -1.00
N ARG A 38 3.29 -0.67 -1.06
CA ARG A 38 2.75 -1.94 -1.53
C ARG A 38 1.90 -1.74 -2.75
N GLY A 39 2.23 -2.46 -3.83
CA GLY A 39 1.32 -2.73 -4.92
C GLY A 39 0.56 -4.03 -4.65
N MET A 40 -0.75 -4.03 -4.83
CA MET A 40 -1.59 -5.20 -4.51
C MET A 40 -2.82 -5.33 -5.41
N SER A 41 -3.11 -6.58 -5.78
CA SER A 41 -4.39 -7.00 -6.35
C SER A 41 -5.48 -7.07 -5.26
N THR A 42 -6.73 -7.35 -5.62
CA THR A 42 -7.83 -7.56 -4.67
C THR A 42 -7.56 -8.69 -3.65
N ASN A 43 -6.82 -9.72 -4.06
CA ASN A 43 -6.54 -10.92 -3.26
C ASN A 43 -5.01 -11.15 -3.14
N PRO A 44 -4.28 -10.30 -2.40
CA PRO A 44 -2.82 -10.27 -2.44
C PRO A 44 -2.10 -11.53 -1.94
N PHE A 45 -2.78 -12.37 -1.16
CA PHE A 45 -2.21 -13.61 -0.60
C PHE A 45 -2.58 -14.87 -1.39
N SER A 46 -3.40 -14.74 -2.44
CA SER A 46 -3.68 -15.88 -3.33
C SER A 46 -2.40 -16.29 -4.08
N PRO A 47 -2.20 -17.58 -4.39
CA PRO A 47 -1.11 -18.00 -5.26
C PRO A 47 -1.15 -17.36 -6.66
N GLN A 48 -2.33 -16.95 -7.12
CA GLN A 48 -2.51 -16.16 -8.35
C GLN A 48 -2.65 -14.65 -8.08
N GLY A 49 -2.51 -14.23 -6.83
CA GLY A 49 -2.61 -12.85 -6.38
C GLY A 49 -1.33 -12.05 -6.59
N PHE A 50 -1.40 -10.75 -6.29
CA PHE A 50 -0.27 -9.84 -6.27
C PHE A 50 -0.27 -9.03 -4.98
N GLY A 51 0.87 -9.02 -4.27
CA GLY A 51 1.10 -8.24 -3.06
C GLY A 51 2.60 -8.04 -2.86
N CYS A 52 3.17 -7.02 -3.51
CA CYS A 52 4.62 -6.84 -3.64
C CYS A 52 5.09 -5.50 -3.06
N SER A 53 6.25 -5.51 -2.38
CA SER A 53 6.90 -4.30 -1.91
C SER A 53 7.45 -3.55 -3.11
N CYS A 54 7.25 -2.24 -3.14
CA CYS A 54 7.74 -1.38 -4.21
C CYS A 54 8.06 0.01 -3.67
N VAL A 55 8.47 0.89 -4.57
CA VAL A 55 8.72 2.31 -4.29
C VAL A 55 7.76 3.12 -5.15
N ALA A 56 7.09 4.10 -4.55
CA ALA A 56 6.12 4.93 -5.27
C ALA A 56 6.23 6.39 -4.88
N SER A 57 6.01 7.28 -5.87
CA SER A 57 5.70 8.68 -5.59
C SER A 57 4.19 8.83 -5.40
N PRO A 58 3.70 9.46 -4.33
CA PRO A 58 2.27 9.62 -4.13
C PRO A 58 1.68 10.60 -5.16
N GLY A 59 0.62 10.21 -5.87
CA GLY A 59 -0.04 11.13 -6.79
C GLY A 59 -1.17 10.53 -7.61
N ARG A 60 -1.80 11.36 -8.44
CA ARG A 60 -2.94 10.99 -9.31
C ARG A 60 -2.64 9.85 -10.28
N HIS A 61 -1.37 9.62 -10.60
CA HIS A 61 -0.97 8.53 -11.50
C HIS A 61 -1.25 7.13 -10.90
N LEU A 62 -1.32 7.01 -9.57
CA LEU A 62 -1.69 5.77 -8.88
C LEU A 62 -3.22 5.54 -8.85
N GLY A 63 -4.02 6.51 -9.30
CA GLY A 63 -5.48 6.43 -9.30
C GLY A 63 -6.15 7.34 -8.28
N LYS A 64 -7.37 6.98 -7.88
CA LYS A 64 -8.17 7.73 -6.92
C LYS A 64 -7.67 7.42 -5.52
N ARG A 65 -7.46 8.45 -4.69
CA ARG A 65 -7.19 8.25 -3.27
C ARG A 65 -8.44 7.76 -2.55
N ILE A 66 -8.32 6.65 -1.84
CA ILE A 66 -9.40 6.01 -1.08
C ILE A 66 -9.03 5.92 0.40
N LYS A 67 -10.01 5.65 1.26
CA LYS A 67 -9.80 5.36 2.68
C LYS A 67 -9.33 3.91 2.86
N PHE A 68 -8.74 3.62 4.01
CA PHE A 68 -8.29 2.27 4.35
C PHE A 68 -9.44 1.27 4.39
N GLU A 69 -10.60 1.68 4.89
CA GLU A 69 -11.78 0.82 5.03
C GLU A 69 -12.40 0.46 3.67
N GLU A 70 -12.02 1.17 2.59
CA GLU A 70 -12.45 0.88 1.23
C GLU A 70 -11.60 -0.21 0.56
N LEU A 71 -10.47 -0.60 1.16
CA LEU A 71 -9.66 -1.72 0.66
C LEU A 71 -10.38 -3.06 0.89
N PRO A 72 -10.16 -4.07 0.03
CA PRO A 72 -10.54 -5.45 0.33
C PRO A 72 -9.91 -5.95 1.64
N PRO A 73 -10.56 -6.86 2.39
CA PRO A 73 -10.06 -7.33 3.69
C PRO A 73 -8.63 -7.86 3.69
N ASP A 74 -8.23 -8.60 2.65
CA ASP A 74 -6.85 -9.08 2.53
C ASP A 74 -5.86 -7.95 2.22
N CYS A 75 -6.26 -6.94 1.45
CA CYS A 75 -5.43 -5.75 1.24
C CYS A 75 -5.24 -4.97 2.55
N GLN A 76 -6.30 -4.81 3.34
CA GLN A 76 -6.24 -4.22 4.67
C GLN A 76 -5.25 -4.99 5.56
N ARG A 77 -5.35 -6.32 5.58
CA ARG A 77 -4.45 -7.19 6.35
C ARG A 77 -2.98 -7.01 5.95
N LEU A 78 -2.68 -6.95 4.65
CA LEU A 78 -1.32 -6.75 4.16
C LEU A 78 -0.74 -5.40 4.62
N VAL A 79 -1.51 -4.32 4.47
CA VAL A 79 -1.08 -2.97 4.92
C VAL A 79 -0.90 -2.93 6.43
N LEU A 80 -1.78 -3.58 7.20
CA LEU A 80 -1.62 -3.70 8.65
C LEU A 80 -0.33 -4.43 9.01
N GLN A 81 0.02 -5.54 8.34
CA GLN A 81 1.27 -6.27 8.60
C GLN A 81 2.52 -5.41 8.39
N ASP A 82 2.50 -4.49 7.43
CA ASP A 82 3.63 -3.59 7.17
C ASP A 82 3.76 -2.46 8.21
N ILE A 83 2.69 -2.09 8.91
CA ILE A 83 2.69 -1.01 9.92
C ILE A 83 2.63 -1.49 11.37
N SER A 84 2.12 -2.71 11.62
CA SER A 84 1.89 -3.27 12.96
C SER A 84 3.14 -3.90 13.57
N THR A 85 4.30 -3.67 12.97
CA THR A 85 5.57 -4.12 13.52
C THR A 85 6.00 -3.19 14.65
N GLU A 86 5.68 -3.58 15.89
CA GLU A 86 6.43 -3.20 17.09
C GLU A 86 6.63 -4.38 18.05
N GLU A 87 7.76 -4.29 18.77
CA GLU A 87 8.15 -4.98 20.02
C GLU A 87 8.45 -6.48 19.96
N THR A 88 9.59 -6.84 19.37
CA THR A 88 10.34 -7.99 19.92
C THR A 88 11.51 -7.46 20.72
N ALA A 89 11.36 -7.57 22.05
CA ALA A 89 12.35 -7.63 23.14
C ALA A 89 13.75 -7.02 22.94
#